data_AF-A0A6H1U115-F1
#
_entry.id   AF-A0A6H1U115-F1
#
_cell.length_a   1.000
_cell.length_b   1.000
_cell.length_c   1.000
_cell.angle_alpha   90.00
_cell.angle_beta   90.00
_cell.angle_gamma   90.00
#
_symmetry.space_group_name_H-M   'P 1'
#
loop_
_entity.id
_entity.type
_entity.pdbx_description
1 polymer ?
#
loop_
_entity_poly.entity_id
_entity_poly.type
_entity_poly.pdbx_seq_one_letter_code
_entity_poly.pdbx_strand_id
1 'polypeptide(L)'
;MNIPRQYATPVLLFWGFQLLFVACTPRSDPDAVTLIPVQNLNASGIDYTCGTYEGAPATIARTADGNTPIIRWMSEYFTPSGWTPKMRCDEVSQRFNRFHQQGWLAQLTTGNLNDLPVICAPQFPGGDCGELLLTLEPQEAAAVVLQDLVNPEVAPIQR
;
A
#
# COMPACT_ATOMS: atom_id res chain seq x y z
N MET A 1 -6.88 6.11 59.41
CA MET A 1 -5.53 5.54 59.62
C MET A 1 -4.75 5.79 58.33
N ASN A 2 -3.53 6.32 58.24
CA ASN A 2 -2.49 6.72 59.18
C ASN A 2 -1.59 7.72 58.40
N ILE A 3 -1.21 8.84 59.02
CA ILE A 3 -0.20 9.83 58.59
C ILE A 3 0.71 10.00 59.84
N PRO A 4 1.97 10.54 59.86
CA PRO A 4 3.06 10.79 58.89
C PRO A 4 4.45 10.28 59.38
N ARG A 5 5.55 10.59 58.65
CA ARG A 5 6.78 11.29 59.13
C ARG A 5 7.82 11.30 57.97
N GLN A 6 8.09 12.40 57.27
CA GLN A 6 8.82 13.64 57.61
C GLN A 6 10.33 13.47 57.90
N TYR A 7 11.15 14.10 57.04
CA TYR A 7 12.23 15.09 57.34
C TYR A 7 13.64 14.86 56.75
N ALA A 8 14.26 16.04 56.49
CA ALA A 8 15.68 16.42 56.47
C ALA A 8 16.41 16.31 55.10
N THR A 9 17.14 17.30 54.57
CA THR A 9 17.38 18.76 54.75
C THR A 9 18.33 19.20 53.60
N PRO A 10 18.54 20.50 53.33
CA PRO A 10 19.23 21.02 52.14
C PRO A 10 20.74 21.22 52.33
N VAL A 11 21.50 21.25 51.23
CA VAL A 11 22.84 21.86 51.19
C VAL A 11 22.90 22.83 50.01
N LEU A 12 22.67 24.10 50.34
CA LEU A 12 23.07 25.25 49.56
C LEU A 12 24.54 25.51 49.83
N LEU A 13 25.41 25.47 48.82
CA LEU A 13 26.58 26.34 48.74
C LEU A 13 27.02 26.39 47.26
N PHE A 14 27.13 27.58 46.67
CA PHE A 14 28.41 28.16 46.21
C PHE A 14 28.21 29.24 45.09
N TRP A 15 28.37 30.52 45.47
CA TRP A 15 28.97 31.72 44.79
C TRP A 15 28.44 32.09 43.38
N GLY A 16 27.97 33.30 43.07
CA GLY A 16 28.50 34.61 43.46
C GLY A 16 29.50 35.14 42.42
N PHE A 17 29.07 35.41 41.18
CA PHE A 17 29.80 36.29 40.25
C PHE A 17 28.83 37.01 39.31
N GLN A 18 28.88 38.33 39.36
CA GLN A 18 28.02 39.26 38.62
C GLN A 18 28.93 40.02 37.66
N LEU A 19 28.83 39.77 36.35
CA LEU A 19 29.36 40.65 35.30
C LEU A 19 28.43 40.63 34.08
N LEU A 20 27.98 41.83 33.73
CA LEU A 20 27.17 42.17 32.56
C LEU A 20 27.91 41.84 31.26
N PHE A 21 27.29 41.05 30.40
CA PHE A 21 27.50 41.15 28.95
C PHE A 21 26.18 41.55 28.29
N VAL A 22 26.24 42.66 27.56
CA VAL A 22 25.17 43.16 26.71
C VAL A 22 24.89 42.13 25.61
N ALA A 23 23.60 41.86 25.40
CA ALA A 23 23.09 40.86 24.48
C ALA A 23 23.21 41.26 23.01
N CYS A 24 23.43 40.27 22.14
CA CYS A 24 22.73 40.19 20.86
C CYS A 24 21.90 38.90 20.90
N THR A 25 20.64 39.01 21.30
CA THR A 25 19.68 37.92 21.07
C THR A 25 19.46 37.82 19.55
N PRO A 26 19.57 36.63 18.94
CA PRO A 26 19.10 36.45 17.58
C PRO A 26 17.62 36.85 17.52
N ARG A 27 17.28 37.73 16.58
CA ARG A 27 15.90 38.10 16.26
C ARG A 27 15.18 36.82 15.84
N SER A 28 14.35 36.28 16.72
CA SER A 28 13.41 35.21 16.37
C SER A 28 12.31 35.85 15.53
N ASP A 29 12.53 35.92 14.22
CA ASP A 29 11.47 36.25 13.26
C ASP A 29 10.42 35.12 13.32
N PRO A 30 9.15 35.42 13.61
CA PRO A 30 8.10 34.40 13.72
C PRO A 30 7.65 33.79 12.36
N ASP A 31 8.32 34.13 11.25
CA ASP A 31 7.83 33.82 9.89
C ASP A 31 8.73 32.87 9.08
N ALA A 32 9.71 32.20 9.71
CA ALA A 32 10.45 31.13 9.04
C ALA A 32 9.61 29.84 9.01
N VAL A 33 8.56 29.83 8.19
CA VAL A 33 7.88 28.60 7.77
C VAL A 33 8.88 27.78 6.98
N THR A 34 9.55 26.84 7.66
CA THR A 34 10.30 25.78 6.98
C THR A 34 9.31 25.01 6.12
N LEU A 35 9.42 25.17 4.80
CA LEU A 35 8.73 24.33 3.83
C LEU A 35 9.32 22.93 3.94
N ILE A 36 8.76 22.12 4.85
CA ILE A 36 8.96 20.68 4.85
C ILE A 36 8.47 20.22 3.48
N PRO A 37 9.25 19.47 2.68
CA PRO A 37 8.70 18.85 1.50
C PRO A 37 7.51 18.01 1.95
N VAL A 38 6.32 18.30 1.40
CA VAL A 38 5.14 17.46 1.57
C VAL A 38 5.51 16.13 0.93
N GLN A 39 6.05 15.21 1.73
CA GLN A 39 6.23 13.84 1.29
C GLN A 39 4.82 13.34 1.02
N ASN A 40 4.53 13.05 -0.25
CA ASN A 40 3.33 12.34 -0.63
C ASN A 40 3.31 11.02 0.16
N LEU A 41 2.58 10.99 1.28
CA LEU A 41 2.31 9.78 2.05
C LEU A 41 1.35 8.82 1.31
N ASN A 42 1.07 9.10 0.03
CA ASN A 42 0.24 8.25 -0.83
C ASN A 42 1.05 7.23 -1.65
N ALA A 43 2.38 7.22 -1.56
CA ALA A 43 3.15 6.07 -2.02
C ALA A 43 3.23 5.06 -0.88
N SER A 44 2.12 4.38 -0.61
CA SER A 44 2.17 3.11 0.12
C SER A 44 3.27 2.27 -0.55
N GLY A 45 4.25 1.77 0.20
CA GLY A 45 5.54 1.30 -0.33
C GLY A 45 5.48 -0.02 -1.11
N ILE A 46 4.38 -0.25 -1.83
CA ILE A 46 4.05 -1.45 -2.58
C ILE A 46 4.05 -1.09 -4.07
N ASP A 47 4.82 -1.84 -4.86
CA ASP A 47 4.83 -1.77 -6.33
C ASP A 47 4.52 -3.15 -6.90
N TYR A 48 3.73 -3.20 -7.97
CA TYR A 48 3.28 -4.43 -8.62
C TYR A 48 3.97 -4.61 -9.97
N THR A 49 4.75 -5.67 -10.11
CA THR A 49 5.54 -5.93 -11.32
C THR A 49 5.23 -7.30 -11.91
N CYS A 50 5.33 -7.42 -13.23
CA CYS A 50 5.38 -8.72 -13.85
C CYS A 50 6.81 -9.28 -13.77
N GLY A 51 6.96 -10.43 -13.13
CA GLY A 51 8.21 -11.17 -13.02
C GLY A 51 8.02 -12.65 -13.33
N THR A 52 8.91 -13.47 -12.81
CA THR A 52 8.85 -14.93 -12.96
C THR A 52 8.82 -15.58 -11.58
N TYR A 53 7.91 -16.53 -11.40
CA TYR A 53 7.80 -17.35 -10.20
C TYR A 53 7.58 -18.80 -10.62
N GLU A 54 8.44 -19.71 -10.12
CA GLU A 54 8.42 -21.14 -10.47
C GLU A 54 8.33 -21.41 -11.98
N GLY A 55 9.07 -20.66 -12.78
CA GLY A 55 9.13 -20.84 -14.24
C GLY A 55 7.94 -20.31 -15.04
N ALA A 56 6.96 -19.65 -14.39
CA ALA A 56 5.83 -19.01 -15.06
C ALA A 56 5.85 -17.48 -14.83
N PRO A 57 5.29 -16.66 -15.75
CA PRO A 57 5.05 -15.25 -15.48
C PRO A 57 4.19 -15.06 -14.23
N ALA A 58 4.50 -14.08 -13.39
CA ALA A 58 3.77 -13.82 -12.17
C ALA A 58 3.65 -12.33 -11.86
N THR A 59 2.48 -11.90 -11.42
CA THR A 59 2.29 -10.58 -10.81
C THR A 59 2.82 -10.63 -9.37
N ILE A 60 3.82 -9.81 -9.08
CA ILE A 60 4.55 -9.81 -7.82
C ILE A 60 4.38 -8.44 -7.16
N ALA A 61 3.86 -8.42 -5.93
CA ALA A 61 3.90 -7.25 -5.07
C ALA A 61 5.28 -7.14 -4.42
N ARG A 62 5.90 -5.98 -4.56
CA ARG A 62 7.20 -5.64 -4.00
C ARG A 62 6.97 -4.66 -2.86
N THR A 63 7.34 -5.06 -1.65
CA THR A 63 7.30 -4.20 -0.46
C THR A 63 8.70 -4.08 0.12
N ALA A 64 8.86 -3.23 1.15
CA ALA A 64 10.10 -3.17 1.91
C ALA A 64 10.42 -4.51 2.62
N ASP A 65 9.39 -5.29 2.95
CA ASP A 65 9.50 -6.57 3.66
C ASP A 65 9.82 -7.74 2.71
N GLY A 66 9.63 -7.56 1.40
CA GLY A 66 9.99 -8.56 0.41
C GLY A 66 9.10 -8.57 -0.83
N ASN A 67 9.29 -9.59 -1.66
CA ASN A 67 8.51 -9.81 -2.87
C ASN A 67 7.53 -10.96 -2.66
N THR A 68 6.24 -10.70 -2.86
CA THR A 68 5.17 -11.69 -2.71
C THR A 68 4.50 -11.93 -4.06
N PRO A 69 4.54 -13.15 -4.62
CA PRO A 69 3.79 -13.47 -5.82
C PRO A 69 2.28 -13.50 -5.47
N ILE A 70 1.47 -12.82 -6.26
CA ILE A 70 0.01 -12.74 -6.05
C ILE A 70 -0.71 -13.64 -7.05
N ILE A 71 -0.34 -13.52 -8.33
CA ILE A 71 -0.95 -14.29 -9.42
C ILE A 71 0.18 -14.94 -10.22
N ARG A 72 0.11 -16.25 -10.42
CA ARG A 72 0.96 -16.99 -11.34
C ARG A 72 0.16 -17.32 -12.60
N TRP A 73 0.69 -16.94 -13.75
CA TRP A 73 0.03 -17.03 -15.05
C TRP A 73 0.56 -18.23 -15.84
N MET A 74 -0.15 -19.33 -15.79
CA MET A 74 0.05 -20.61 -16.46
C MET A 74 -1.02 -20.93 -17.52
N SER A 75 -2.25 -20.42 -17.40
CA SER A 75 -3.31 -20.74 -18.34
C SER A 75 -3.13 -20.03 -19.68
N GLU A 76 -3.29 -20.81 -20.75
CA GLU A 76 -3.25 -20.37 -22.14
C GLU A 76 -4.66 -20.09 -22.69
N TYR A 77 -5.71 -20.11 -21.86
CA TYR A 77 -7.11 -20.01 -22.31
C TYR A 77 -7.37 -18.81 -23.23
N PHE A 78 -6.82 -17.63 -22.92
CA PHE A 78 -7.01 -16.42 -23.70
C PHE A 78 -5.94 -16.18 -24.78
N THR A 79 -4.95 -17.07 -24.90
CA THR A 79 -3.88 -16.97 -25.91
C THR A 79 -4.40 -16.95 -27.34
N PRO A 80 -5.42 -17.74 -27.74
CA PRO A 80 -6.04 -17.62 -29.07
C PRO A 80 -6.63 -16.24 -29.38
N SER A 81 -6.99 -15.47 -28.35
CA SER A 81 -7.49 -14.09 -28.47
C SER A 81 -6.38 -13.03 -28.33
N GLY A 82 -5.11 -13.45 -28.36
CA GLY A 82 -3.93 -12.58 -28.26
C GLY A 82 -3.44 -12.32 -26.84
N TRP A 83 -4.09 -12.86 -25.80
CA TRP A 83 -3.77 -12.61 -24.40
C TRP A 83 -2.95 -13.76 -23.81
N THR A 84 -1.66 -13.77 -24.15
CA THR A 84 -0.69 -14.73 -23.58
C THR A 84 -0.54 -14.56 -22.07
N PRO A 85 -0.09 -15.60 -21.32
CA PRO A 85 0.16 -15.47 -19.88
C PRO A 85 1.09 -14.29 -19.53
N LYS A 86 2.13 -14.07 -20.33
CA LYS A 86 3.06 -12.94 -20.14
C LYS A 86 2.37 -11.59 -20.37
N MET A 87 1.58 -11.46 -21.42
CA MET A 87 0.85 -10.21 -21.70
C MET A 87 -0.18 -9.90 -20.60
N ARG A 88 -0.92 -10.90 -20.13
CA ARG A 88 -1.85 -10.75 -18.99
C ARG A 88 -1.10 -10.30 -17.74
N CYS A 89 0.05 -10.92 -17.45
CA CYS A 89 0.90 -10.54 -16.34
C CYS A 89 1.32 -9.07 -16.38
N ASP A 90 1.78 -8.56 -17.53
CA ASP A 90 2.19 -7.17 -17.68
C ASP A 90 1.02 -6.19 -17.49
N GLU A 91 -0.12 -6.46 -18.15
CA GLU A 91 -1.29 -5.57 -18.14
C GLU A 91 -1.97 -5.54 -16.76
N VAL A 92 -2.10 -6.69 -16.11
CA VAL A 92 -2.72 -6.79 -14.79
C VAL A 92 -1.81 -6.18 -13.72
N SER A 93 -0.49 -6.35 -13.79
CA SER A 93 0.44 -5.69 -12.87
C SER A 93 0.37 -4.17 -12.96
N GLN A 94 0.27 -3.62 -14.18
CA GLN A 94 0.07 -2.18 -14.39
C GLN A 94 -1.28 -1.69 -13.83
N ARG A 95 -2.35 -2.48 -13.96
CA ARG A 95 -3.67 -2.18 -13.37
C ARG A 95 -3.60 -2.17 -11.85
N PHE A 96 -2.94 -3.16 -11.23
CA PHE A 96 -2.70 -3.19 -9.79
C PHE A 96 -2.02 -1.92 -9.30
N ASN A 97 -0.94 -1.49 -9.98
CA ASN A 97 -0.23 -0.27 -9.64
C ASN A 97 -1.13 0.97 -9.68
N ARG A 98 -1.92 1.13 -10.74
CA ARG A 98 -2.88 2.24 -10.85
C ARG A 98 -3.92 2.20 -9.74
N PHE A 99 -4.50 1.02 -9.48
CA PHE A 99 -5.55 0.85 -8.47
C PHE A 99 -5.00 1.10 -7.06
N HIS A 100 -3.76 0.69 -6.82
CA HIS A 100 -3.06 0.95 -5.56
C HIS A 100 -2.86 2.45 -5.36
N GLN A 101 -2.34 3.16 -6.37
CA GLN A 101 -2.15 4.62 -6.32
C GLN A 101 -3.46 5.40 -6.13
N GLN A 102 -4.57 4.87 -6.65
CA GLN A 102 -5.91 5.47 -6.55
C GLN A 102 -6.69 5.03 -5.31
N GLY A 103 -6.17 4.08 -4.52
CA GLY A 103 -6.86 3.51 -3.35
C GLY A 103 -8.03 2.58 -3.69
N TRP A 104 -8.15 2.16 -4.95
CA TRP A 104 -9.26 1.33 -5.45
C TRP A 104 -9.15 -0.15 -5.09
N LEU A 105 -7.97 -0.63 -4.68
CA LEU A 105 -7.79 -2.02 -4.25
C LEU A 105 -8.68 -2.40 -3.06
N ALA A 106 -9.03 -1.43 -2.19
CA ALA A 106 -9.92 -1.66 -1.06
C ALA A 106 -11.41 -1.77 -1.45
N GLN A 107 -11.75 -1.46 -2.70
CA GLN A 107 -13.12 -1.40 -3.19
C GLN A 107 -13.38 -2.40 -4.32
N LEU A 108 -12.48 -3.38 -4.49
CA LEU A 108 -12.64 -4.39 -5.52
C LEU A 108 -13.97 -5.14 -5.36
N THR A 109 -14.62 -5.36 -6.48
CA THR A 109 -15.89 -6.07 -6.61
C THR A 109 -15.83 -6.96 -7.84
N THR A 110 -16.89 -7.73 -8.05
CA THR A 110 -17.05 -8.60 -9.20
C THR A 110 -18.11 -8.07 -10.16
N GLY A 111 -17.99 -8.40 -11.43
CA GLY A 111 -19.01 -8.12 -12.43
C GLY A 111 -18.91 -9.06 -13.62
N ASN A 112 -19.62 -8.68 -14.70
CA ASN A 112 -19.58 -9.40 -15.96
C ASN A 112 -19.29 -8.42 -17.09
N LEU A 113 -18.35 -8.77 -17.96
CA LEU A 113 -18.01 -8.01 -19.16
C LEU A 113 -17.98 -8.99 -20.35
N ASN A 114 -18.86 -8.78 -21.33
CA ASN A 114 -19.00 -9.67 -22.49
C ASN A 114 -19.17 -11.15 -22.10
N ASP A 115 -20.09 -11.42 -21.16
CA ASP A 115 -20.38 -12.75 -20.61
C ASP A 115 -19.22 -13.44 -19.86
N LEU A 116 -18.10 -12.75 -19.65
CA LEU A 116 -17.00 -13.24 -18.84
C LEU A 116 -17.05 -12.65 -17.42
N PRO A 117 -16.79 -13.46 -16.38
CA PRO A 117 -16.65 -12.95 -15.03
C PRO A 117 -15.41 -12.05 -14.92
N VAL A 118 -15.52 -10.94 -14.20
CA VAL A 118 -14.42 -9.98 -14.01
C VAL A 118 -14.29 -9.53 -12.56
N ILE A 119 -13.08 -9.08 -12.21
CA ILE A 119 -12.77 -8.35 -10.99
C ILE A 119 -12.42 -6.92 -11.39
N CYS A 120 -12.99 -5.95 -10.69
CA CYS A 120 -12.95 -4.54 -11.05
C CYS A 120 -13.12 -3.65 -9.81
N ALA A 121 -12.91 -2.35 -9.97
CA ALA A 121 -13.24 -1.36 -8.96
C ALA A 121 -14.39 -0.46 -9.47
N PRO A 122 -15.43 -0.19 -8.66
CA PRO A 122 -16.44 0.78 -8.99
C PRO A 122 -15.88 2.21 -8.88
N GLN A 123 -16.45 3.16 -9.62
CA GLN A 123 -16.03 4.57 -9.55
C GLN A 123 -16.40 5.24 -8.22
N PHE A 124 -17.37 4.67 -7.49
CA PHE A 124 -17.82 5.10 -6.18
C PHE A 124 -18.21 3.89 -5.32
N PRO A 125 -18.16 3.99 -3.97
CA PRO A 125 -18.51 2.88 -3.09
C PRO A 125 -19.91 2.32 -3.37
N GLY A 126 -20.02 1.01 -3.58
CA GLY A 126 -21.29 0.33 -3.85
C GLY A 126 -21.85 0.53 -5.27
N GLY A 127 -21.11 1.19 -6.16
CA GLY A 127 -21.47 1.28 -7.58
C GLY A 127 -21.22 -0.01 -8.36
N ASP A 128 -21.63 0.00 -9.62
CA ASP A 128 -21.39 -1.10 -10.56
C ASP A 128 -19.90 -1.24 -10.90
N CYS A 129 -19.56 -2.42 -11.41
CA CYS A 129 -18.24 -2.74 -11.93
C CYS A 129 -17.79 -1.72 -12.98
N GLY A 130 -16.81 -0.88 -12.63
CA GLY A 130 -16.26 0.14 -13.52
C GLY A 130 -14.95 -0.32 -14.11
N GLU A 131 -13.86 0.07 -13.46
CA GLU A 131 -12.52 -0.11 -14.02
C GLU A 131 -12.06 -1.55 -13.84
N LEU A 132 -11.67 -2.17 -14.96
CA LEU A 132 -11.29 -3.58 -15.00
C LEU A 132 -9.89 -3.81 -14.39
N LEU A 133 -9.80 -4.71 -13.43
CA LEU A 133 -8.54 -5.25 -12.93
C LEU A 133 -8.18 -6.53 -13.70
N LEU A 134 -9.09 -7.50 -13.69
CA LEU A 134 -8.83 -8.86 -14.17
C LEU A 134 -10.08 -9.49 -14.79
N THR A 135 -9.91 -10.16 -15.93
CA THR A 135 -10.93 -11.03 -16.53
C THR A 135 -10.64 -12.48 -16.20
N LEU A 136 -11.67 -13.22 -15.81
CA LEU A 136 -11.59 -14.61 -15.41
C LEU A 136 -12.08 -15.53 -16.55
N GLU A 137 -11.62 -16.78 -16.54
CA GLU A 137 -12.09 -17.79 -17.47
C GLU A 137 -13.57 -18.12 -17.21
N PRO A 138 -14.29 -18.65 -18.22
CA PRO A 138 -15.66 -19.10 -18.00
C PRO A 138 -15.72 -20.13 -16.87
N GLN A 139 -16.81 -20.09 -16.10
CA GLN A 139 -17.10 -21.00 -14.98
C GLN A 139 -16.31 -20.74 -13.69
N GLU A 140 -15.36 -19.82 -13.69
CA GLU A 140 -14.67 -19.43 -12.46
C GLU A 140 -15.58 -18.58 -11.55
N ALA A 141 -15.57 -18.88 -10.26
CA ALA A 141 -16.34 -18.14 -9.27
C ALA A 141 -15.62 -16.84 -8.92
N ALA A 142 -16.03 -15.72 -9.52
CA ALA A 142 -15.38 -14.42 -9.33
C ALA A 142 -15.26 -14.00 -7.87
N ALA A 143 -16.27 -14.30 -7.04
CA ALA A 143 -16.26 -14.00 -5.62
C ALA A 143 -15.14 -14.74 -4.86
N VAL A 144 -14.85 -15.99 -5.25
CA VAL A 144 -13.76 -16.79 -4.64
C VAL A 144 -12.41 -16.19 -5.03
N VAL A 145 -12.22 -15.89 -6.31
CA VAL A 145 -10.95 -15.32 -6.80
C VAL A 145 -10.71 -13.94 -6.19
N LEU A 146 -11.76 -13.12 -6.04
CA LEU A 146 -11.66 -11.85 -5.34
C LEU A 146 -11.25 -12.05 -3.87
N GLN A 147 -11.84 -13.03 -3.18
CA GLN A 147 -11.49 -13.35 -1.80
C GLN A 147 -10.01 -13.74 -1.67
N ASP A 148 -9.49 -14.54 -2.60
CA ASP A 148 -8.09 -14.95 -2.64
C ASP A 148 -7.14 -13.77 -2.94
N LEU A 149 -7.60 -12.78 -3.73
CA LEU A 149 -6.81 -11.58 -4.02
C LEU A 149 -6.71 -10.62 -2.83
N VAL A 150 -7.79 -10.46 -2.06
CA VAL A 150 -7.80 -9.54 -0.91
C VAL A 150 -7.19 -10.18 0.34
N ASN A 151 -7.17 -11.50 0.41
CA ASN A 151 -6.51 -12.26 1.46
C ASN A 151 -5.56 -13.29 0.82
N PRO A 152 -4.44 -12.83 0.24
CA PRO A 152 -3.47 -13.75 -0.36
C PRO A 152 -2.90 -14.63 0.75
N GLU A 153 -3.25 -15.92 0.70
CA GLU A 153 -2.60 -16.94 1.53
C GLU A 153 -1.12 -17.06 1.14
N VAL A 154 -0.38 -17.94 1.82
CA VAL A 154 1.07 -18.14 1.60
C VAL A 154 1.40 -18.55 0.14
N ALA A 155 0.41 -18.92 -0.68
CA ALA A 155 0.57 -19.32 -2.08
C ALA A 155 -0.14 -18.37 -3.07
N PRO A 156 0.45 -18.13 -4.26
CA PRO A 156 -0.17 -17.30 -5.30
C PRO A 156 -1.34 -18.02 -5.97
N ILE A 157 -2.30 -17.23 -6.45
CA ILE A 157 -3.42 -17.71 -7.27
C ILE A 157 -2.87 -18.25 -8.59
N GLN A 158 -3.26 -19.47 -8.96
CA GLN A 158 -2.86 -20.11 -10.21
C GLN A 158 -3.88 -19.78 -11.31
N ARG A 159 -3.46 -19.14 -12.39
CA ARG A 159 -4.31 -18.59 -13.46
C ARG A 159 -3.70 -18.75 -14.83
#